data_AF-A0A2V9V5E1-F1
#
_entry.id   AF-A0A2V9V5E1-F1
#
_cell.length_a   1.000
_cell.length_b   1.000
_cell.length_c   1.000
_cell.angle_alpha   90.00
_cell.angle_beta   90.00
_cell.angle_gamma   90.00
#
_symmetry.space_group_name_H-M   'P 1'
#
loop_
_entity.id
_entity.type
_entity.pdbx_description
1 polymer ?
#
loop_
_entity_poly.entity_id
_entity_poly.type
_entity_poly.pdbx_seq_one_letter_code
_entity_poly.pdbx_strand_id
1 'polypeptide(L)' 'MAVDQELDELLHAAIKTKHLLRFKYKDNERIAEPHDYGVQNGVERLFCWQVAGQSSGRIPGWRMVDVGDMQNAESL' A
#
# COMPACT_ATOMS: atom_id res chain seq x y z
N MET A 1 -2.74 -9.71 -13.73
CA MET A 1 -2.77 -10.92 -12.87
C MET A 1 -3.55 -10.52 -11.65
N ALA A 2 -4.50 -11.32 -11.20
CA ALA A 2 -5.24 -10.99 -9.99
C ALA A 2 -4.26 -10.86 -8.82
N VAL A 3 -4.41 -9.81 -8.02
CA VAL A 3 -3.75 -9.70 -6.71
C VAL A 3 -4.06 -10.97 -5.90
N ASP A 4 -3.07 -11.43 -5.13
CA ASP A 4 -3.24 -12.60 -4.27
C ASP A 4 -4.33 -12.33 -3.21
N GLN A 5 -5.14 -13.34 -2.90
CA GLN A 5 -6.29 -13.21 -2.01
C GLN A 5 -5.89 -12.76 -0.59
N GLU A 6 -4.72 -13.17 -0.09
CA GLU A 6 -4.21 -12.78 1.23
C GLU A 6 -3.87 -11.29 1.27
N LEU A 7 -3.20 -10.78 0.23
CA LEU A 7 -2.92 -9.35 0.10
C LEU A 7 -4.21 -8.52 -0.04
N ASP A 8 -5.19 -8.97 -0.83
CA ASP A 8 -6.49 -8.31 -0.96
C ASP A 8 -7.19 -8.14 0.41
N GLU A 9 -7.27 -9.24 1.17
CA GLU A 9 -7.87 -9.26 2.51
C GLU A 9 -7.12 -8.36 3.49
N LEU A 10 -5.78 -8.36 3.44
CA LEU A 10 -4.93 -7.50 4.26
C LEU A 10 -5.22 -6.02 4.01
N LEU A 11 -5.28 -5.60 2.73
CA LEU A 11 -5.53 -4.21 2.37
C LEU A 11 -6.92 -3.75 2.81
N HIS A 12 -7.94 -4.58 2.57
CA HIS A 12 -9.31 -4.32 3.03
C HIS A 12 -9.39 -4.21 4.56
N ALA A 13 -8.73 -5.12 5.28
CA ALA A 13 -8.71 -5.11 6.73
C ALA A 13 -8.01 -3.85 7.26
N ALA A 14 -6.82 -3.51 6.75
CA ALA A 14 -6.04 -2.36 7.20
C ALA A 14 -6.77 -1.02 6.98
N ILE A 15 -7.47 -0.85 5.85
CA ILE A 15 -8.33 0.33 5.61
C ILE A 15 -9.48 0.37 6.62
N LYS A 16 -10.17 -0.76 6.81
CA LYS A 16 -11.33 -0.86 7.70
C LYS A 16 -10.96 -0.59 9.17
N THR A 17 -9.82 -1.10 9.62
CA THR A 17 -9.34 -0.96 11.00
C THR A 17 -8.51 0.30 11.22
N LYS A 18 -8.11 0.99 10.14
CA LYS A 18 -7.23 2.18 10.15
C LYS A 18 -5.84 1.88 10.73
N HIS A 19 -5.30 0.71 10.38
CA HIS A 19 -3.94 0.31 10.75
C HIS A 19 -2.93 0.75 9.68
N LEU A 20 -1.70 1.00 10.11
CA LEU A 20 -0.59 1.24 9.20
C LEU A 20 -0.21 -0.05 8.48
N LEU A 21 0.23 0.09 7.23
CA LEU A 21 0.87 -0.99 6.49
C LEU A 21 2.37 -0.76 6.42
N ARG A 22 3.16 -1.82 6.63
CA ARG A 22 4.55 -1.90 6.18
C ARG A 22 4.59 -2.77 4.92
N PHE A 23 5.30 -2.32 3.89
CA PHE A 23 5.51 -3.10 2.67
C PHE A 23 6.74 -2.60 1.91
N LYS A 24 7.27 -3.42 1.00
CA LYS A 24 8.25 -2.98 -0.01
C LYS A 24 7.53 -2.62 -1.30
N TYR A 25 7.96 -1.55 -1.95
CA TYR A 25 7.51 -1.17 -3.29
C TYR A 25 8.68 -0.63 -4.09
N LYS A 26 9.03 -1.32 -5.18
CA LYS A 26 10.23 -1.06 -5.99
C LYS A 26 11.49 -1.01 -5.11
N ASP A 27 11.70 -2.07 -4.32
CA ASP A 27 12.81 -2.27 -3.37
C ASP A 27 12.93 -1.25 -2.22
N ASN A 28 11.98 -0.33 -2.09
CA ASN A 28 11.95 0.66 -1.03
C ASN A 28 10.91 0.28 0.02
N GLU A 29 11.31 0.18 1.29
CA GLU A 29 10.37 -0.03 2.40
C GLU A 29 9.49 1.22 2.58
N ARG A 30 8.20 1.01 2.83
CA ARG A 30 7.22 2.07 3.11
C ARG A 30 6.43 1.71 4.35
N ILE A 31 6.11 2.73 5.14
CA ILE A 31 5.10 2.67 6.20
C ILE A 31 4.05 3.72 5.87
N ALA A 32 2.81 3.31 5.65
CA ALA A 32 1.76 4.18 5.16
C ALA A 32 0.37 3.86 5.73
N GLU A 33 -0.45 4.90 5.87
CA GLU A 33 -1.89 4.81 6.18
C GLU A 33 -2.64 4.52 4.88
N PRO A 34 -3.27 3.35 4.70
CA PRO A 34 -4.06 3.06 3.51
C PRO A 34 -5.41 3.78 3.57
N HIS A 35 -5.82 4.43 2.48
CA HIS A 35 -7.06 5.22 2.43
C HIS A 35 -8.07 4.69 1.40
N ASP A 36 -7.60 4.26 0.24
CA ASP A 36 -8.45 3.73 -0.82
C ASP A 36 -7.73 2.61 -1.56
N TYR A 37 -8.46 1.56 -1.95
CA TYR A 37 -7.96 0.39 -2.65
C TYR A 37 -8.98 -0.08 -3.67
N GLY A 38 -8.55 -0.24 -4.92
CA GLY A 38 -9.41 -0.73 -5.98
C GLY A 38 -8.76 -0.68 -7.35
N VAL A 39 -9.56 -0.88 -8.40
CA VAL A 39 -9.09 -0.93 -9.79
C VAL A 39 -9.18 0.47 -10.43
N GLN A 40 -8.04 1.01 -10.88
CA GLN A 40 -7.97 2.23 -11.66
C GLN A 40 -7.31 1.95 -13.02
N ASN A 41 -8.05 2.13 -14.11
CA ASN A 41 -7.61 1.84 -15.48
C ASN A 41 -7.10 0.39 -15.67
N GLY A 42 -7.77 -0.57 -15.01
CA GLY A 42 -7.41 -2.00 -15.09
C GLY A 42 -6.23 -2.41 -14.23
N VAL A 43 -5.71 -1.53 -13.36
CA VAL A 43 -4.62 -1.81 -12.42
C VAL A 43 -5.13 -1.70 -10.99
N GLU A 44 -4.89 -2.71 -10.15
CA GLU A 44 -5.15 -2.60 -8.70
C GLU A 44 -4.18 -1.59 -8.07
N ARG A 45 -4.73 -0.56 -7.43
CA ARG A 45 -3.97 0.53 -6.81
C ARG A 45 -4.37 0.78 -5.38
N LEU A 46 -3.36 1.07 -4.56
CA LEU A 46 -3.51 1.56 -3.20
C LEU A 46 -3.17 3.05 -3.17
N PHE A 47 -4.11 3.87 -2.74
CA PHE A 47 -3.87 5.27 -2.40
C PHE A 47 -3.63 5.39 -0.89
N CYS A 48 -2.47 5.90 -0.51
CA CYS A 48 -2.03 5.90 0.88
C CYS A 48 -1.28 7.17 1.26
N TRP A 49 -1.27 7.48 2.56
CA TRP A 49 -0.47 8.55 3.14
C TRP A 49 0.79 7.93 3.74
N GLN A 50 1.93 8.10 3.08
CA GLN A 50 3.20 7.56 3.57
C GLN A 50 3.71 8.40 4.73
N VAL A 51 3.95 7.76 5.88
CA VAL A 51 4.39 8.43 7.12
C VAL A 51 5.86 8.16 7.45
N ALA A 52 6.40 7.02 7.01
CA ALA A 52 7.80 6.64 7.23
C ALA A 52 8.33 5.72 6.12
N GLY A 53 9.58 5.25 6.29
CA GLY A 53 10.30 4.45 5.30
C GLY A 53 10.98 5.29 4.21
N GLN A 54 11.38 4.62 3.14
CA GLN A 54 12.13 5.20 2.04
C GLN A 54 11.20 5.89 1.03
N SER A 55 11.61 7.07 0.58
CA SER A 55 10.94 7.82 -0.47
C SER A 55 11.93 8.73 -1.18
N SER A 56 11.79 8.89 -2.49
CA SER A 56 12.51 9.91 -3.25
C SER A 56 11.91 11.31 -3.07
N GLY A 57 10.68 11.41 -2.57
CA GLY A 57 9.99 12.65 -2.26
C GLY A 57 9.90 12.91 -0.76
N ARG A 58 9.46 14.11 -0.37
CA ARG A 58 9.24 14.46 1.02
C ARG A 58 8.17 13.54 1.64
N ILE A 59 8.43 13.11 2.87
CA ILE A 59 7.48 12.44 3.75
C ILE A 59 7.19 13.34 4.97
N PRO A 60 5.97 13.30 5.54
CA PRO A 60 4.85 12.49 5.08
C PRO A 60 4.22 13.00 3.77
N GLY A 61 3.53 12.12 3.02
CA GLY A 61 2.96 12.51 1.73
C GLY A 61 2.10 11.45 1.04
N TRP A 62 1.18 11.89 0.17
CA TRP A 62 0.32 11.01 -0.63
C TRP A 62 1.12 10.18 -1.62
N ARG A 63 0.77 8.90 -1.76
CA ARG A 63 1.35 7.95 -2.72
C ARG A 63 0.24 7.17 -3.40
N MET A 64 0.45 6.93 -4.70
CA MET A 64 -0.29 5.95 -5.47
C MET A 64 0.65 4.77 -5.71
N VAL A 65 0.24 3.58 -5.29
CA VAL A 65 1.04 2.35 -5.33
C VAL A 65 0.32 1.35 -6.22
N ASP A 66 1.02 0.84 -7.24
CA ASP A 66 0.52 -0.29 -8.02
C ASP A 66 0.70 -1.57 -7.17
N VAL A 67 -0.40 -2.26 -6.85
CA VAL A 67 -0.39 -3.35 -5.85
C VAL A 67 0.39 -4.56 -6.34
N GLY A 68 0.42 -4.80 -7.65
CA GLY A 68 1.23 -5.86 -8.26
C GLY A 68 2.75 -5.72 -8.06
N ASP A 69 3.23 -4.53 -7.66
CA ASP A 69 4.65 -4.25 -7.37
C ASP A 69 4.94 -4.26 -5.85
N MET A 70 3.95 -4.55 -5.00
CA MET A 70 4.12 -4.66 -3.55
C MET A 70 4.70 -6.02 -3.15
N GLN A 71 5.53 -6.02 -2.11
CA GLN A 71 6.10 -7.25 -1.54
C GLN A 71 6.11 -7.17 -0.02
N ASN A 72 5.93 -8.33 0.62
CA ASN A 72 6.01 -8.52 2.08
C ASN A 72 5.16 -7.50 2.85
N ALA A 73 3.91 -7.32 2.42
CA ALA A 73 2.99 -6.42 3.09
C ALA A 73 2.51 -7.01 4.43
N GLU A 74 2.50 -6.20 5.47
CA GLU A 74 2.01 -6.57 6.80
C GLU A 74 1.30 -5.37 7.46
N SER A 75 0.33 -5.66 8.31
CA SER A 75 -0.30 -4.64 9.17
C SER A 75 0.56 -4.42 10.41
N LEU A 76 0.73 -3.16 10.81
CA LEU A 76 1.36 -2.75 12.07
C LEU A 76 0.34 -2.52 13.19
#